data_AF-A0A7S3CGY8-F1
#
_entry.id   AF-A0A7S3CGY8-F1
#
_cell.length_a   1.000
_cell.length_b   1.000
_cell.length_c   1.000
_cell.angle_alpha   90.00
_cell.angle_beta   90.00
_cell.angle_gamma   90.00
#
_symmetry.space_group_name_H-M   'P 1'
#
loop_
_entity.id
_entity.type
_entity.pdbx_description
1 polymer ?
#
loop_
_entity_poly.entity_id
_entity_poly.type
_entity_poly.pdbx_seq_one_letter_code
_entity_poly.pdbx_strand_id
1 'polypeptide(L)'
;DCDTLMDREYSAGSATPFLPFTTQHVYQGLTLSHTHTLSLSLQRADGCQGGLMDYAFQFVQQNGLDTETDYPYTGTQGTCDKRRMNRVVTRIDGYVDVPANDEAALVEAVSRQPVSVAIQANHPNFQLYTGGVFSDESCGTQLDHGVLVAGYGTDEEGGDYWIMKNSWGEMWGEGGYMKMKMGVGPEGICGIAKMASHPTKHGADPPAPPPTPPGPGPKPGPPEVVCNQFQKCKAPATCCCMFELGETCVAYACCPYDDGVCCADKKSCCPNGTECNVTAGTCDKDGMSVPRFLLV
;
A
#
# COMPACT_ATOMS: atom_id res chain seq x y z
N ASP A 1 -8.19 2.27 -2.06
CA ASP A 1 -7.04 2.18 -1.15
C ASP A 1 -6.27 0.93 -1.56
N CYS A 2 -4.99 1.05 -1.92
CA CYS A 2 -4.19 -0.06 -2.44
C CYS A 2 -3.59 -0.95 -1.33
N ASP A 3 -3.78 -0.60 -0.05
CA ASP A 3 -3.09 -1.22 1.10
C ASP A 3 -3.37 -2.73 1.30
N THR A 4 -4.44 -3.24 0.70
CA THR A 4 -4.89 -4.64 0.89
C THR A 4 -4.38 -5.61 -0.16
N LEU A 5 -3.55 -5.22 -1.14
CA LEU A 5 -3.33 -6.07 -2.33
C LEU A 5 -1.88 -6.37 -2.72
N MET A 6 -0.89 -5.65 -2.18
CA MET A 6 0.51 -5.98 -2.40
C MET A 6 1.32 -5.78 -1.12
N ASP A 7 2.14 -6.78 -0.82
CA ASP A 7 3.12 -6.78 0.26
C ASP A 7 3.90 -5.46 0.26
N ARG A 8 4.14 -4.84 1.42
CA ARG A 8 4.82 -3.52 1.49
C ARG A 8 6.33 -3.63 1.29
N GLU A 9 6.86 -4.84 1.09
CA GLU A 9 8.29 -5.09 1.04
C GLU A 9 8.64 -6.30 0.15
N TYR A 10 8.93 -6.09 -1.13
CA TYR A 10 10.01 -6.81 -1.81
C TYR A 10 11.35 -6.34 -1.22
N SER A 11 11.61 -6.72 0.03
CA SER A 11 12.93 -6.63 0.61
C SER A 11 13.60 -7.98 0.42
N ALA A 12 14.61 -8.04 -0.46
CA ALA A 12 15.68 -8.97 -0.20
C ALA A 12 16.41 -8.40 1.02
N GLY A 13 16.05 -8.74 2.26
CA GLY A 13 16.95 -8.58 3.40
C GLY A 13 16.40 -8.14 4.76
N SER A 14 17.06 -8.75 5.75
CA SER A 14 17.26 -8.45 7.18
C SER A 14 16.06 -8.36 8.12
N ALA A 15 15.74 -9.49 8.76
CA ALA A 15 15.30 -9.51 10.15
C ALA A 15 16.53 -9.49 11.09
N THR A 16 16.50 -8.67 12.13
CA THR A 16 17.41 -8.74 13.30
C THR A 16 16.63 -8.36 14.56
N PRO A 17 16.97 -8.86 15.76
CA PRO A 17 17.38 -10.22 16.12
C PRO A 17 16.47 -10.78 17.25
N PHE A 18 15.82 -11.90 17.02
CA PHE A 18 15.50 -12.85 18.08
C PHE A 18 16.07 -14.21 17.64
N LEU A 19 17.24 -14.57 18.17
CA LEU A 19 17.89 -15.88 18.00
C LEU A 19 17.09 -16.97 18.77
N PRO A 20 17.18 -18.27 18.46
CA PRO A 20 17.99 -18.94 17.43
C PRO A 20 17.12 -19.82 16.50
N PHE A 21 17.11 -19.56 15.19
CA PHE A 21 16.65 -20.54 14.21
C PHE A 21 17.81 -20.89 13.28
N THR A 22 18.32 -22.10 13.47
CA THR A 22 19.39 -22.70 12.68
C THR A 22 18.92 -22.87 11.24
N THR A 23 19.27 -21.92 10.37
CA THR A 23 20.03 -22.07 9.10
C THR A 23 19.94 -20.73 8.37
N GLN A 24 20.97 -19.90 8.48
CA GLN A 24 21.05 -18.58 7.85
C GLN A 24 21.48 -18.69 6.39
N HIS A 25 20.68 -18.15 5.46
CA HIS A 25 21.20 -17.58 4.23
C HIS A 25 20.82 -16.10 4.15
N VAL A 26 21.86 -15.26 4.28
CA VAL A 26 21.82 -13.80 4.20
C VAL A 26 21.65 -13.39 2.74
N TYR A 27 20.59 -12.67 2.40
CA TYR A 27 20.46 -11.96 1.12
C TYR A 27 20.30 -10.45 1.38
N GLN A 28 21.00 -9.63 0.59
CA GLN A 28 21.38 -8.23 0.85
C GLN A 28 20.23 -7.22 0.75
N GLY A 29 20.02 -6.44 1.82
CA GLY A 29 18.97 -5.44 2.08
C GLY A 29 18.77 -4.33 1.04
N LEU A 30 17.89 -4.55 0.07
CA LEU A 30 17.29 -3.50 -0.76
C LEU A 30 15.77 -3.58 -0.74
N THR A 31 15.10 -2.49 -0.34
CA THR A 31 13.65 -2.32 -0.44
C THR A 31 13.28 -1.83 -1.84
N LEU A 32 12.52 -2.62 -2.58
CA LEU A 32 12.09 -2.31 -3.95
C LEU A 32 10.69 -1.66 -3.98
N SER A 33 10.47 -0.79 -4.97
CA SER A 33 9.23 -0.01 -5.08
C SER A 33 8.01 -0.82 -5.50
N HIS A 34 6.92 -0.71 -4.72
CA HIS A 34 5.61 -1.28 -5.06
C HIS A 34 4.81 -0.41 -6.03
N THR A 35 4.96 0.92 -5.97
CA THR A 35 4.25 1.78 -6.92
C THR A 35 4.83 1.71 -8.33
N HIS A 36 6.09 1.31 -8.46
CA HIS A 36 6.69 1.04 -9.76
C HIS A 36 5.94 -0.09 -10.51
N THR A 37 5.59 -1.19 -9.84
CA THR A 37 4.78 -2.26 -10.45
C THR A 37 3.33 -1.84 -10.68
N LEU A 38 2.69 -1.19 -9.70
CA LEU A 38 1.28 -0.77 -9.76
C LEU A 38 0.96 0.27 -10.86
N SER A 39 1.91 1.13 -11.21
CA SER A 39 1.68 2.25 -12.14
C SER A 39 1.84 1.89 -13.63
N LEU A 40 2.43 0.73 -13.93
CA LEU A 40 2.84 0.34 -15.29
C LEU A 40 2.36 -1.03 -15.75
N SER A 41 1.91 -1.88 -14.82
CA SER A 41 1.25 -3.16 -15.15
C SER A 41 -0.10 -2.99 -15.86
N LEU A 42 -0.47 -1.77 -16.26
CA LEU A 42 -1.73 -1.33 -16.88
C LEU A 42 -2.21 -2.13 -18.10
N GLN A 43 -1.42 -3.06 -18.65
CA GLN A 43 -1.88 -3.95 -19.70
C GLN A 43 -2.44 -5.29 -19.21
N ARG A 44 -2.20 -5.70 -17.95
CA ARG A 44 -2.65 -6.99 -17.39
C ARG A 44 -3.04 -7.00 -15.90
N ALA A 45 -2.81 -5.92 -15.15
CA ALA A 45 -3.26 -5.77 -13.76
C ALA A 45 -3.86 -4.39 -13.51
N ASP A 46 -4.93 -4.32 -12.72
CA ASP A 46 -5.80 -3.15 -12.56
C ASP A 46 -5.38 -2.25 -11.37
N GLY A 47 -4.08 -2.23 -11.05
CA GLY A 47 -3.54 -1.43 -9.95
C GLY A 47 -4.24 -1.75 -8.62
N CYS A 48 -4.94 -0.76 -8.05
CA CYS A 48 -5.66 -0.95 -6.78
C CYS A 48 -6.91 -1.84 -6.89
N GLN A 49 -7.34 -2.27 -8.08
CA GLN A 49 -8.46 -3.21 -8.23
C GLN A 49 -8.03 -4.68 -8.20
N GLY A 50 -6.73 -4.95 -8.11
CA GLY A 50 -6.19 -6.30 -8.01
C GLY A 50 -5.26 -6.68 -9.17
N GLY A 51 -4.59 -7.82 -8.99
CA GLY A 51 -3.66 -8.37 -9.96
C GLY A 51 -3.10 -9.71 -9.49
N LEU A 52 -2.33 -10.37 -10.37
CA LEU A 52 -1.61 -11.60 -10.07
C LEU A 52 -0.11 -11.31 -9.97
N MET A 53 0.57 -12.05 -9.09
CA MET A 53 2.01 -11.90 -8.82
C MET A 53 2.84 -12.12 -10.10
N ASP A 54 2.43 -13.05 -10.96
CA ASP A 54 3.12 -13.37 -12.21
C ASP A 54 3.16 -12.19 -13.19
N TYR A 55 2.12 -11.36 -13.21
CA TYR A 55 2.12 -10.14 -14.03
C TYR A 55 3.10 -9.10 -13.48
N ALA A 56 3.26 -9.04 -12.15
CA ALA A 56 4.30 -8.22 -11.55
C ALA A 56 5.69 -8.77 -11.92
N PHE A 57 5.93 -10.08 -11.83
CA PHE A 57 7.20 -10.67 -12.25
C PHE A 57 7.51 -10.42 -13.73
N GLN A 58 6.53 -10.62 -14.61
CA GLN A 58 6.66 -10.32 -16.04
C GLN A 58 7.04 -8.84 -16.27
N PHE A 59 6.44 -7.92 -15.52
CA PHE A 59 6.79 -6.51 -15.59
C PHE A 59 8.25 -6.28 -15.16
N VAL A 60 8.68 -6.86 -14.04
CA VAL A 60 10.06 -6.72 -13.52
C VAL A 60 11.09 -7.32 -14.48
N GLN A 61 10.76 -8.43 -15.14
CA GLN A 61 11.62 -9.04 -16.15
C GLN A 61 11.88 -8.09 -17.32
N GLN A 62 10.83 -7.39 -17.78
CA GLN A 62 10.91 -6.52 -18.96
C GLN A 62 11.49 -5.13 -18.65
N ASN A 63 11.12 -4.56 -17.50
CA ASN A 63 11.40 -3.16 -17.18
C ASN A 63 12.47 -3.03 -16.08
N GLY A 64 12.48 -3.95 -15.12
CA GLY A 64 13.25 -3.86 -13.89
C GLY A 64 12.52 -3.11 -12.78
N LEU A 65 13.14 -3.04 -11.61
CA LEU A 65 12.65 -2.33 -10.44
C LEU A 65 13.61 -1.24 -10.00
N ASP A 66 13.04 -0.26 -9.31
CA ASP A 66 13.74 0.81 -8.62
C ASP A 66 13.55 0.62 -7.10
N THR A 67 14.25 1.41 -6.29
CA THR A 67 14.09 1.37 -4.83
C THR A 67 12.78 2.04 -4.39
N GLU A 68 12.26 1.62 -3.25
CA GLU A 68 11.11 2.26 -2.58
C GLU A 68 11.42 3.73 -2.22
N THR A 69 12.68 4.08 -1.96
CA THR A 69 13.08 5.48 -1.70
C THR A 69 12.93 6.36 -2.93
N ASP A 70 13.28 5.84 -4.11
CA ASP A 70 13.25 6.59 -5.37
C ASP A 70 11.84 6.64 -5.98
N TYR A 71 11.04 5.60 -5.73
CA TYR A 71 9.63 5.52 -6.17
C TYR A 71 8.71 5.10 -5.00
N PRO A 72 8.40 6.03 -4.06
CA PRO A 72 7.65 5.70 -2.85
C PRO A 72 6.20 5.32 -3.09
N TYR A 73 5.70 4.48 -2.18
CA TYR A 73 4.32 4.06 -2.13
C TYR A 73 3.36 5.16 -1.68
N THR A 74 2.29 5.36 -2.45
CA THR A 74 1.31 6.44 -2.22
C THR A 74 -0.09 5.95 -1.88
N GLY A 75 -0.31 4.64 -1.67
CA GLY A 75 -1.63 4.08 -1.34
C GLY A 75 -2.68 4.20 -2.45
N THR A 76 -2.31 4.76 -3.60
CA THR A 76 -3.22 5.16 -4.67
C THR A 76 -2.59 4.91 -6.03
N GLN A 77 -3.41 4.54 -7.02
CA GLN A 77 -2.95 4.38 -8.39
C GLN A 77 -2.68 5.75 -9.00
N GLY A 78 -1.40 6.05 -9.24
CA GLY A 78 -0.94 7.24 -9.93
C GLY A 78 -0.75 7.02 -11.44
N THR A 79 -0.38 8.10 -12.13
CA THR A 79 0.17 7.98 -13.48
C THR A 79 1.63 7.53 -13.40
N CYS A 80 2.06 6.66 -14.31
CA CYS A 80 3.45 6.26 -14.42
C CYS A 80 4.36 7.48 -14.61
N ASP A 81 5.24 7.75 -13.64
CA ASP A 81 6.28 8.76 -13.78
C ASP A 81 7.56 8.15 -14.36
N LYS A 82 7.65 8.13 -15.70
CA LYS A 82 8.83 7.62 -16.42
C LYS A 82 10.13 8.31 -16.03
N ARG A 83 10.09 9.52 -15.45
CA ARG A 83 11.29 10.22 -14.98
C ARG A 83 11.90 9.56 -13.75
N ARG A 84 11.08 8.92 -12.91
CA ARG A 84 11.52 8.14 -11.75
C ARG A 84 11.98 6.74 -12.16
N MET A 85 11.40 6.16 -13.20
CA MET A 85 11.81 4.86 -13.75
C MET A 85 13.21 4.82 -14.40
N ASN A 86 14.01 5.88 -14.33
CA ASN A 86 15.30 5.95 -14.99
C ASN A 86 16.40 5.16 -14.25
N ARG A 87 16.06 4.48 -13.15
CA ARG A 87 16.96 3.67 -12.34
C ARG A 87 16.44 2.26 -12.24
N VAL A 88 17.15 1.37 -12.92
CA VAL A 88 16.94 -0.07 -12.77
C VAL A 88 17.99 -0.57 -11.81
N VAL A 89 17.56 -0.83 -10.58
CA VAL A 89 18.41 -1.36 -9.51
C VAL A 89 18.46 -2.88 -9.57
N THR A 90 17.37 -3.52 -9.99
CA THR A 90 17.35 -4.97 -10.22
C THR A 90 16.43 -5.36 -11.37
N ARG A 91 16.70 -6.54 -11.93
CA ARG A 91 15.87 -7.27 -12.88
C ARG A 91 15.86 -8.74 -12.50
N ILE A 92 14.79 -9.43 -12.88
CA ILE A 92 14.69 -10.88 -12.79
C ILE A 92 14.88 -11.48 -14.18
N ASP A 93 15.38 -12.71 -14.23
CA ASP A 93 15.59 -13.43 -15.49
C ASP A 93 14.31 -14.17 -15.93
N GLY A 94 13.43 -14.46 -14.97
CA GLY A 94 12.13 -15.08 -15.19
C GLY A 94 11.37 -15.27 -13.88
N TYR A 95 10.36 -16.12 -13.92
CA TYR A 95 9.61 -16.56 -12.76
C TYR A 95 9.09 -17.97 -13.00
N VAL A 96 8.77 -18.67 -11.92
CA VAL A 96 8.31 -20.06 -11.94
C VAL A 96 7.10 -20.19 -11.02
N ASP A 97 6.09 -20.88 -11.51
CA ASP A 97 4.94 -21.30 -10.71
C ASP A 97 5.30 -22.58 -9.97
N VAL A 98 5.00 -22.60 -8.67
CA VAL A 98 5.06 -23.81 -7.86
C VAL A 98 3.87 -24.69 -8.25
N PRO A 99 4.04 -26.02 -8.38
CA PRO A 99 2.94 -26.94 -8.62
C PRO A 99 1.75 -26.69 -7.68
N ALA A 100 0.57 -26.45 -8.27
CA ALA A 100 -0.61 -26.14 -7.51
C ALA A 100 -1.05 -27.33 -6.63
N ASN A 101 -1.45 -27.02 -5.41
CA ASN A 101 -1.93 -27.96 -4.41
C ASN A 101 -0.88 -28.98 -3.95
N ASP A 102 0.39 -28.56 -3.94
CA ASP A 102 1.53 -29.37 -3.52
C ASP A 102 2.35 -28.61 -2.47
N GLU A 103 2.00 -28.80 -1.18
CA GLU A 103 2.75 -28.20 -0.07
C GLU A 103 4.21 -28.69 -0.03
N ALA A 104 4.52 -29.88 -0.54
CA ALA A 104 5.90 -30.36 -0.56
C ALA A 104 6.75 -29.60 -1.61
N ALA A 105 6.17 -29.34 -2.79
CA ALA A 105 6.81 -28.47 -3.77
C ALA A 105 6.94 -27.03 -3.26
N LEU A 106 5.95 -26.54 -2.50
CA LEU A 106 6.04 -25.23 -1.86
C LEU A 106 7.13 -25.18 -0.79
N VAL A 107 7.28 -26.22 0.04
CA VAL A 107 8.39 -26.35 0.99
C VAL A 107 9.73 -26.28 0.27
N GLU A 108 9.87 -27.02 -0.84
CA GLU A 108 11.11 -26.99 -1.63
C GLU A 108 11.41 -25.58 -2.13
N ALA A 109 10.43 -24.87 -2.69
CA ALA A 109 10.60 -23.52 -3.18
C ALA A 109 10.97 -22.54 -2.05
N VAL A 110 10.23 -22.58 -0.94
CA VAL A 110 10.44 -21.72 0.23
C VAL A 110 11.81 -21.97 0.88
N SER A 111 12.32 -23.21 0.85
CA SER A 111 13.65 -23.54 1.37
C SER A 111 14.80 -22.83 0.63
N ARG A 112 14.55 -22.37 -0.60
CA ARG A 112 15.54 -21.71 -1.46
C ARG A 112 15.43 -20.19 -1.41
N GLN A 113 14.20 -19.67 -1.34
CA GLN A 113 13.90 -18.24 -1.33
C GLN A 113 12.45 -17.99 -0.88
N PRO A 114 12.09 -16.76 -0.47
CA PRO A 114 10.69 -16.40 -0.27
C PRO A 114 9.83 -16.62 -1.52
N VAL A 115 8.57 -17.02 -1.32
CA VAL A 115 7.62 -17.36 -2.39
C VAL A 115 6.36 -16.51 -2.22
N SER A 116 5.91 -15.88 -3.30
CA SER A 116 4.64 -15.15 -3.30
C SER A 116 3.49 -16.14 -3.45
N VAL A 117 2.47 -16.01 -2.62
CA VAL A 117 1.31 -16.92 -2.62
C VAL A 117 0.01 -16.13 -2.54
N ALA A 118 -1.07 -16.70 -3.05
CA ALA A 118 -2.41 -16.19 -2.81
C ALA A 118 -3.11 -17.01 -1.72
N ILE A 119 -3.91 -16.34 -0.90
CA ILE A 119 -4.72 -16.93 0.17
C ILE A 119 -6.12 -16.34 0.18
N GLN A 120 -7.04 -16.95 0.94
CA GLN A 120 -8.28 -16.32 1.37
C GLN A 120 -8.06 -15.64 2.74
N ALA A 121 -8.21 -14.32 2.79
CA ALA A 121 -7.96 -13.49 3.98
C ALA A 121 -9.20 -12.73 4.49
N ASN A 122 -10.37 -12.89 3.86
CA ASN A 122 -11.61 -12.22 4.25
C ASN A 122 -12.30 -12.77 5.52
N HIS A 123 -11.79 -13.87 6.11
CA HIS A 123 -12.41 -14.48 7.29
C HIS A 123 -12.11 -13.68 8.57
N PRO A 124 -13.08 -13.48 9.49
CA PRO A 124 -12.88 -12.68 10.70
C PRO A 124 -11.72 -13.16 11.59
N ASN A 125 -11.54 -14.47 11.73
CA ASN A 125 -10.45 -15.00 12.55
C ASN A 125 -9.06 -14.75 11.94
N PHE A 126 -8.98 -14.61 10.62
CA PHE A 126 -7.75 -14.18 9.95
C PHE A 126 -7.49 -12.69 10.24
N GLN A 127 -8.51 -11.84 10.10
CA GLN A 127 -8.41 -10.40 10.34
C GLN A 127 -8.02 -10.06 11.79
N LEU A 128 -8.54 -10.82 12.76
CA LEU A 128 -8.33 -10.62 14.19
C LEU A 128 -7.12 -11.40 14.76
N TYR A 129 -6.30 -12.00 13.90
CA TYR A 129 -5.11 -12.73 14.34
C TYR A 129 -4.12 -11.83 15.09
N THR A 130 -3.64 -12.32 16.23
CA THR A 130 -2.68 -11.60 17.10
C THR A 130 -1.47 -12.45 17.48
N GLY A 131 -1.50 -13.77 17.27
CA GLY A 131 -0.37 -14.66 17.52
C GLY A 131 -0.73 -16.14 17.63
N GLY A 132 0.31 -16.98 17.68
CA GLY A 132 0.20 -18.44 17.69
C GLY A 132 0.13 -19.05 16.29
N VAL A 133 0.02 -20.37 16.20
CA VAL A 133 -0.20 -21.05 14.92
C VAL A 133 -1.67 -20.93 14.54
N PHE A 134 -1.95 -20.17 13.48
CA PHE A 134 -3.28 -20.07 12.90
C PHE A 134 -3.68 -21.41 12.29
N SER A 135 -4.76 -22.01 12.80
CA SER A 135 -5.22 -23.35 12.42
C SER A 135 -6.72 -23.40 12.10
N ASP A 136 -7.35 -22.26 11.86
CA ASP A 136 -8.78 -22.20 11.57
C ASP A 136 -9.04 -22.47 10.08
N GLU A 137 -9.47 -23.69 9.79
CA GLU A 137 -9.76 -24.18 8.43
C GLU A 137 -11.02 -23.55 7.82
N SER A 138 -11.83 -22.82 8.61
CA SER A 138 -13.01 -22.13 8.10
C SER A 138 -12.70 -20.91 7.22
N CYS A 139 -11.42 -20.51 7.12
CA CYS A 139 -10.99 -19.46 6.19
C CYS A 139 -11.26 -19.79 4.72
N GLY A 140 -11.50 -21.05 4.34
CA GLY A 140 -11.85 -21.43 2.97
C GLY A 140 -10.68 -21.35 1.97
N THR A 141 -10.97 -21.45 0.67
CA THR A 141 -9.93 -21.44 -0.39
C THR A 141 -10.29 -20.60 -1.62
N GLN A 142 -11.18 -19.62 -1.44
CA GLN A 142 -11.55 -18.57 -2.42
C GLN A 142 -10.55 -17.42 -2.31
N LEU A 143 -9.48 -17.52 -3.08
CA LEU A 143 -8.31 -16.63 -3.02
C LEU A 143 -8.70 -15.18 -3.31
N ASP A 144 -8.33 -14.26 -2.42
CA ASP A 144 -8.64 -12.83 -2.50
C ASP A 144 -7.49 -11.92 -2.05
N HIS A 145 -6.39 -12.48 -1.55
CA HIS A 145 -5.28 -11.73 -0.98
C HIS A 145 -3.92 -12.32 -1.35
N GLY A 146 -2.96 -11.45 -1.68
CA GLY A 146 -1.58 -11.84 -2.00
C GLY A 146 -0.65 -11.58 -0.83
N VAL A 147 0.16 -12.58 -0.47
CA VAL A 147 1.10 -12.53 0.66
C VAL A 147 2.43 -13.20 0.30
N LEU A 148 3.42 -13.12 1.19
CA LEU A 148 4.73 -13.75 1.01
C LEU A 148 4.96 -14.83 2.06
N VAL A 149 5.30 -16.04 1.63
CA VAL A 149 5.82 -17.08 2.52
C VAL A 149 7.33 -16.88 2.64
N ALA A 150 7.77 -16.47 3.82
CA ALA A 150 9.17 -16.15 4.12
C ALA A 150 9.94 -17.35 4.69
N GLY A 151 9.23 -18.40 5.11
CA GLY A 151 9.83 -19.61 5.69
C GLY A 151 8.78 -20.59 6.19
N TYR A 152 9.25 -21.63 6.87
CA TYR A 152 8.43 -22.60 7.60
C TYR A 152 9.21 -23.07 8.83
N GLY A 153 8.51 -23.70 9.78
CA GLY A 153 9.09 -24.23 11.00
C GLY A 153 8.19 -25.25 11.67
N THR A 154 8.64 -25.76 12.80
CA THR A 154 7.90 -26.69 13.65
C THR A 154 7.82 -26.09 15.05
N ASP A 155 6.65 -26.17 15.68
CA ASP A 155 6.44 -25.68 17.05
C ASP A 155 6.95 -26.68 18.10
N GLU A 156 6.87 -26.30 19.37
CA GLU A 156 7.33 -27.15 20.49
C GLU A 156 6.49 -28.43 20.67
N GLU A 157 5.26 -28.43 20.13
CA GLU A 157 4.32 -29.56 20.18
C GLU A 157 4.49 -30.51 18.97
N GLY A 158 5.37 -30.15 18.03
CA GLY A 158 5.65 -30.92 16.81
C GLY A 158 4.74 -30.58 15.62
N GLY A 159 3.98 -29.47 15.70
CA GLY A 159 3.14 -28.95 14.62
C GLY A 159 3.93 -28.10 13.64
N ASP A 160 3.85 -28.45 12.35
CA ASP A 160 4.49 -27.68 11.28
C ASP A 160 3.66 -26.45 10.88
N TYR A 161 4.34 -25.33 10.61
CA TYR A 161 3.73 -24.06 10.22
C TYR A 161 4.53 -23.31 9.14
N TRP A 162 3.81 -22.61 8.28
CA TRP A 162 4.34 -21.57 7.39
C TRP A 162 4.59 -20.28 8.15
N ILE A 163 5.63 -19.52 7.80
CA ILE A 163 5.86 -18.15 8.26
C ILE A 163 5.45 -17.23 7.11
N MET A 164 4.27 -16.64 7.23
CA MET A 164 3.69 -15.75 6.23
C MET A 164 3.85 -14.28 6.66
N LYS A 165 4.25 -13.44 5.72
CA LYS A 165 4.35 -11.98 5.87
C LYS A 165 3.16 -11.31 5.19
N ASN A 166 2.55 -10.36 5.89
CA ASN A 166 1.36 -9.64 5.43
C ASN A 166 1.66 -8.14 5.18
N SER A 167 0.78 -7.49 4.43
CA SER A 167 0.88 -6.07 4.05
C SER A 167 0.12 -5.11 4.97
N TRP A 168 -0.50 -5.59 6.06
CA TRP A 168 -1.39 -4.82 6.94
C TRP A 168 -0.67 -4.10 8.10
N GLY A 169 0.65 -3.98 8.01
CA GLY A 169 1.49 -3.29 8.98
C GLY A 169 1.86 -4.13 10.20
N GLU A 170 2.82 -3.64 10.97
CA GLU A 170 3.44 -4.38 12.09
C GLU A 170 2.51 -4.60 13.28
N MET A 171 1.43 -3.80 13.40
CA MET A 171 0.45 -3.92 14.47
C MET A 171 -0.49 -5.11 14.30
N TRP A 172 -0.52 -5.72 13.12
CA TRP A 172 -1.30 -6.92 12.84
C TRP A 172 -0.46 -8.18 13.07
N GLY A 173 -1.03 -9.20 13.72
CA GLY A 173 -0.34 -10.46 13.98
C GLY A 173 0.93 -10.33 14.82
N GLU A 174 1.92 -11.17 14.51
CA GLU A 174 3.23 -11.19 15.16
C GLU A 174 4.20 -10.26 14.42
N GLY A 175 4.04 -8.94 14.61
CA GLY A 175 4.91 -7.95 13.96
C GLY A 175 4.70 -7.86 12.45
N GLY A 176 3.47 -8.05 11.96
CA GLY A 176 3.12 -8.13 10.54
C GLY A 176 3.19 -9.54 9.95
N TYR A 177 3.59 -10.54 10.74
CA TYR A 177 3.68 -11.94 10.31
C TYR A 177 2.57 -12.79 10.94
N MET A 178 2.33 -13.96 10.34
CA MET A 178 1.44 -14.99 10.85
C MET A 178 2.08 -16.36 10.65
N LYS A 179 1.97 -17.21 11.68
CA LYS A 179 2.26 -18.64 11.55
C LYS A 179 1.00 -19.35 11.08
N MET A 180 1.05 -20.09 9.98
CA MET A 180 -0.12 -20.79 9.42
C MET A 180 0.11 -22.29 9.40
N LYS A 181 -0.81 -23.08 9.96
CA LYS A 181 -0.69 -24.53 10.08
C LYS A 181 -0.47 -25.23 8.73
N MET A 182 0.51 -26.14 8.67
CA MET A 182 0.77 -26.99 7.50
C MET A 182 0.00 -28.31 7.56
N GLY A 183 -0.12 -29.00 6.43
CA GLY A 183 -0.66 -30.36 6.37
C GLY A 183 -2.17 -30.45 6.57
N VAL A 184 -2.90 -29.36 6.32
CA VAL A 184 -4.38 -29.32 6.42
C VAL A 184 -5.04 -30.03 5.23
N GLY A 185 -4.41 -30.02 4.06
CA GLY A 185 -4.92 -30.64 2.85
C GLY A 185 -4.12 -30.22 1.62
N PRO A 186 -4.49 -30.71 0.42
CA PRO A 186 -3.74 -30.43 -0.80
C PRO A 186 -3.70 -28.93 -1.13
N GLU A 187 -4.79 -28.20 -0.92
CA GLU A 187 -4.85 -26.75 -1.15
C GLU A 187 -4.06 -25.93 -0.09
N GLY A 188 -3.64 -26.56 1.01
CA GLY A 188 -3.07 -25.90 2.19
C GLY A 188 -4.09 -25.05 2.96
N ILE A 189 -3.74 -24.61 4.16
CA ILE A 189 -4.63 -23.75 4.96
C ILE A 189 -4.89 -22.42 4.23
N CYS A 190 -6.14 -22.00 4.18
CA CYS A 190 -6.60 -20.80 3.46
C CYS A 190 -6.26 -20.78 1.95
N GLY A 191 -5.95 -21.93 1.35
CA GLY A 191 -5.59 -22.05 -0.06
C GLY A 191 -4.13 -21.67 -0.37
N ILE A 192 -3.25 -21.61 0.63
CA ILE A 192 -1.86 -21.14 0.50
C ILE A 192 -1.02 -21.89 -0.55
N ALA A 193 -1.36 -23.14 -0.87
CA ALA A 193 -0.66 -23.94 -1.88
C ALA A 193 -1.32 -23.89 -3.28
N LYS A 194 -2.43 -23.16 -3.46
CA LYS A 194 -3.20 -23.14 -4.72
C LYS A 194 -2.55 -22.33 -5.83
N MET A 195 -2.00 -21.16 -5.49
CA MET A 195 -1.35 -20.25 -6.44
C MET A 195 -0.11 -19.66 -5.77
N ALA A 196 1.04 -20.22 -6.11
CA ALA A 196 2.33 -19.82 -5.57
C ALA A 196 3.32 -19.66 -6.72
N SER A 197 4.09 -18.58 -6.71
CA SER A 197 5.10 -18.32 -7.72
C SER A 197 6.26 -17.51 -7.15
N HIS A 198 7.42 -17.63 -7.80
CA HIS A 198 8.63 -16.94 -7.35
C HIS A 198 9.49 -16.49 -8.54
N PRO A 199 10.24 -15.38 -8.40
CA PRO A 199 11.13 -14.92 -9.45
C PRO A 199 12.36 -15.82 -9.54
N THR A 200 13.01 -15.84 -10.70
CA THR A 200 14.31 -16.46 -10.92
C THR A 200 15.36 -15.41 -11.28
N LYS A 201 16.57 -15.59 -10.76
CA LYS A 201 17.71 -14.72 -11.01
C LYS A 201 19.00 -15.55 -11.06
N HIS A 202 19.74 -15.43 -12.16
CA HIS A 202 20.95 -16.18 -12.47
C HIS A 202 22.18 -15.28 -12.63
N GLY A 203 22.01 -13.95 -12.57
CA GLY A 203 23.08 -12.96 -12.68
C GLY A 203 23.13 -11.97 -11.51
N ALA A 204 24.30 -11.38 -11.31
CA ALA A 204 24.47 -10.26 -10.40
C ALA A 204 23.68 -9.03 -10.89
N ASP A 205 23.17 -8.24 -9.96
CA ASP A 205 22.57 -6.96 -10.30
C ASP A 205 23.60 -6.01 -10.95
N PRO A 206 23.15 -5.11 -11.84
CA PRO A 206 24.01 -4.03 -12.29
C PRO A 206 24.53 -3.25 -11.07
N PRO A 207 25.73 -2.64 -11.15
CA PRO A 207 26.20 -1.76 -10.08
C PRO A 207 25.11 -0.76 -9.72
N ALA A 208 24.78 -0.65 -8.44
CA ALA A 208 23.75 0.26 -7.98
C ALA A 208 23.99 1.64 -8.60
N PRO A 209 22.99 2.24 -9.28
CA PRO A 209 23.17 3.56 -9.83
C PRO A 209 23.58 4.52 -8.69
N PRO A 210 24.47 5.50 -8.93
CA PRO A 210 24.89 6.46 -7.91
C PRO A 210 23.65 7.04 -7.24
N PRO A 211 23.54 7.33 -5.94
CA PRO A 211 22.28 7.76 -5.32
C PRO A 211 21.62 8.89 -6.11
N THR A 212 20.29 8.87 -6.22
CA THR A 212 19.56 9.96 -6.85
C THR A 212 19.95 11.23 -6.11
N PRO A 213 20.41 12.31 -6.78
CA PRO A 213 20.54 13.60 -6.12
C PRO A 213 19.24 13.83 -5.38
N PRO A 214 19.25 14.33 -4.13
CA PRO A 214 18.03 14.53 -3.36
C PRO A 214 17.00 15.11 -4.31
N GLY A 215 15.93 14.35 -4.58
CA GLY A 215 14.82 14.87 -5.35
C GLY A 215 14.45 16.21 -4.70
N PRO A 216 13.97 17.21 -5.45
CA PRO A 216 13.45 18.41 -4.80
C PRO A 216 12.57 17.92 -3.66
N GLY A 217 12.97 18.23 -2.42
CA GLY A 217 12.32 17.71 -1.23
C GLY A 217 10.82 17.92 -1.37
N PRO A 218 9.97 17.14 -0.65
CA PRO A 218 8.52 17.23 -0.78
C PRO A 218 8.14 18.68 -0.97
N LYS A 219 7.65 19.00 -2.19
CA LYS A 219 7.39 20.38 -2.59
C LYS A 219 6.65 20.99 -1.41
N PRO A 220 7.14 22.10 -0.80
CA PRO A 220 6.53 22.64 0.39
C PRO A 220 5.02 22.61 0.18
N GLY A 221 4.30 21.96 1.11
CA GLY A 221 2.85 21.93 1.04
C GLY A 221 2.37 23.35 0.72
N PRO A 222 1.35 23.52 -0.14
CA PRO A 222 0.89 24.85 -0.49
C PRO A 222 0.70 25.66 0.80
N PRO A 223 1.18 26.92 0.82
CA PRO A 223 1.33 27.69 2.05
C PRO A 223 0.07 27.61 2.92
N GLU A 224 0.23 27.43 4.23
CA GLU A 224 -0.92 27.39 5.13
C GLU A 224 -1.55 28.78 5.23
N VAL A 225 -2.87 28.86 5.10
CA VAL A 225 -3.65 30.06 5.41
C VAL A 225 -4.02 29.99 6.89
N VAL A 226 -3.41 30.87 7.69
CA VAL A 226 -3.65 30.92 9.15
C VAL A 226 -4.94 31.69 9.41
N CYS A 227 -5.98 31.02 9.92
CA CYS A 227 -7.26 31.64 10.24
C CYS A 227 -7.27 32.25 11.65
N ASN A 228 -6.68 31.55 12.61
CA ASN A 228 -6.41 32.02 13.96
C ASN A 228 -5.24 31.22 14.57
N GLN A 229 -4.96 31.42 15.86
CA GLN A 229 -3.89 30.73 16.58
C GLN A 229 -4.00 29.19 16.63
N PHE A 230 -5.19 28.62 16.38
CA PHE A 230 -5.45 27.17 16.47
C PHE A 230 -5.93 26.53 15.15
N GLN A 231 -6.32 27.32 14.16
CA GLN A 231 -6.94 26.85 12.93
C GLN A 231 -6.19 27.37 11.71
N LYS A 232 -5.86 26.43 10.82
CA LYS A 232 -5.14 26.68 9.58
C LYS A 232 -5.79 25.90 8.45
N CYS A 233 -5.80 26.51 7.27
CA CYS A 233 -6.31 25.91 6.04
C CYS A 233 -5.17 25.67 5.06
N LYS A 234 -5.31 24.66 4.21
CA LYS A 234 -4.35 24.36 3.14
C LYS A 234 -4.64 25.27 1.94
N ALA A 235 -3.69 26.06 1.46
CA ALA A 235 -3.93 26.89 0.28
C ALA A 235 -4.19 26.05 -1.00
N PRO A 236 -4.98 26.58 -1.95
CA PRO A 236 -5.76 27.82 -1.85
C PRO A 236 -6.97 27.62 -0.94
N ALA A 237 -7.15 28.50 0.05
CA ALA A 237 -8.32 28.45 0.91
C ALA A 237 -8.61 29.82 1.52
N THR A 238 -9.89 30.08 1.76
CA THR A 238 -10.36 31.28 2.47
C THR A 238 -10.92 30.90 3.82
N CYS A 239 -10.48 31.59 4.87
CA CYS A 239 -10.98 31.38 6.22
C CYS A 239 -12.37 32.00 6.37
N CYS A 240 -13.41 31.18 6.44
CA CYS A 240 -14.77 31.64 6.64
C CYS A 240 -15.20 31.48 8.09
N CYS A 241 -15.65 32.58 8.70
CA CYS A 241 -16.09 32.54 10.08
C CYS A 241 -17.40 31.76 10.22
N MET A 242 -17.39 30.73 11.06
CA MET A 242 -18.58 29.95 11.39
C MET A 242 -19.24 30.41 12.67
N PHE A 243 -18.46 30.87 13.65
CA PHE A 243 -18.97 31.22 14.97
C PHE A 243 -18.30 32.49 15.50
N GLU A 244 -19.13 33.48 15.84
CA GLU A 244 -18.71 34.78 16.37
C GLU A 244 -19.16 34.91 17.83
N LEU A 245 -18.27 35.45 18.66
CA LEU A 245 -18.57 35.87 20.01
C LEU A 245 -18.28 37.37 20.12
N GLY A 246 -19.33 38.20 20.10
CA GLY A 246 -19.18 39.65 19.93
C GLY A 246 -18.69 40.00 18.53
N GLU A 247 -17.66 40.84 18.42
CA GLU A 247 -17.03 41.21 17.14
C GLU A 247 -15.87 40.28 16.74
N THR A 248 -15.62 39.21 17.50
CA THR A 248 -14.50 38.30 17.27
C THR A 248 -14.97 36.95 16.75
N CYS A 249 -14.39 36.49 15.65
CA CYS A 249 -14.59 35.12 15.18
C CYS A 249 -13.75 34.13 16.00
N VAL A 250 -14.39 33.15 16.62
CA VAL A 250 -13.72 32.15 17.47
C VAL A 250 -13.60 30.78 16.80
N ALA A 251 -14.32 30.56 15.70
CA ALA A 251 -14.20 29.35 14.89
C ALA A 251 -14.32 29.66 13.39
N TYR A 252 -13.33 29.21 12.63
CA TYR A 252 -13.27 29.30 11.17
C TYR A 252 -13.42 27.92 10.53
N ALA A 253 -13.93 27.89 9.30
CA ALA A 253 -13.82 26.75 8.42
C ALA A 253 -13.09 27.12 7.13
N CYS A 254 -12.56 26.10 6.47
CA CYS A 254 -11.78 26.24 5.25
C CYS A 254 -12.69 26.22 4.03
N CYS A 255 -12.89 27.38 3.41
CA CYS A 255 -13.45 27.45 2.07
C CYS A 255 -12.38 27.02 1.06
N PRO A 256 -12.63 26.06 0.16
CA PRO A 256 -11.62 25.52 -0.76
C PRO A 256 -11.27 26.46 -1.93
N TYR A 257 -11.88 27.64 -1.98
CA TYR A 257 -11.65 28.63 -3.03
C TYR A 257 -10.63 29.68 -2.58
N ASP A 258 -9.75 30.06 -3.52
CA ASP A 258 -8.90 31.24 -3.38
C ASP A 258 -9.78 32.49 -3.43
N ASP A 259 -9.59 33.40 -2.48
CA ASP A 259 -10.44 34.59 -2.29
C ASP A 259 -11.95 34.31 -2.39
N GLY A 260 -12.39 33.21 -1.78
CA GLY A 260 -13.77 32.77 -1.73
C GLY A 260 -14.66 33.73 -0.95
N VAL A 261 -15.93 33.81 -1.35
CA VAL A 261 -16.93 34.65 -0.69
C VAL A 261 -17.60 33.85 0.42
N CYS A 262 -17.37 34.24 1.68
CA CYS A 262 -18.04 33.62 2.82
C CYS A 262 -19.50 34.10 2.88
N CYS A 263 -20.44 33.16 2.89
CA CYS A 263 -21.85 33.51 2.86
C CYS A 263 -22.35 33.95 4.24
N ALA A 264 -23.37 34.82 4.25
CA ALA A 264 -23.95 35.38 5.48
C ALA A 264 -24.57 34.34 6.41
N ASP A 265 -24.84 33.13 5.92
CA ASP A 265 -25.34 32.02 6.73
C ASP A 265 -24.27 31.36 7.61
N LYS A 266 -23.00 31.75 7.46
CA LYS A 266 -21.83 31.23 8.21
C LYS A 266 -21.63 29.72 8.09
N LYS A 267 -22.28 29.10 7.10
CA LYS A 267 -22.28 27.65 6.87
C LYS A 267 -21.87 27.30 5.45
N SER A 268 -21.74 28.30 4.59
CA SER A 268 -21.39 28.10 3.20
C SER A 268 -20.42 29.15 2.67
N CYS A 269 -19.74 28.80 1.59
CA CYS A 269 -18.93 29.75 0.83
C CYS A 269 -19.09 29.53 -0.68
N CYS A 270 -18.69 30.54 -1.42
CA CYS A 270 -18.83 30.62 -2.86
C CYS A 270 -17.49 30.98 -3.54
N PRO A 271 -17.29 30.61 -4.81
CA PRO A 271 -16.12 31.04 -5.58
C PRO A 271 -16.01 32.56 -5.66
N ASN A 272 -14.79 33.09 -5.83
CA ASN A 272 -14.57 34.52 -6.01
C ASN A 272 -15.44 35.09 -7.14
N GLY A 273 -16.02 36.26 -6.88
CA GLY A 273 -16.77 37.02 -7.88
C GLY A 273 -18.17 36.46 -8.16
N THR A 274 -18.68 35.58 -7.31
CA THR A 274 -20.07 35.12 -7.30
C THR A 274 -20.80 35.65 -6.07
N GLU A 275 -22.13 35.78 -6.15
CA GLU A 275 -22.99 36.24 -5.05
C GLU A 275 -23.66 35.05 -4.35
N CYS A 276 -23.62 35.03 -3.01
CA CYS A 276 -24.23 33.97 -2.22
C CYS A 276 -25.76 34.08 -2.20
N ASN A 277 -26.44 33.15 -2.87
CA ASN A 277 -27.89 32.99 -2.77
C ASN A 277 -28.22 31.91 -1.73
N VAL A 278 -28.35 32.34 -0.47
CA VAL A 278 -28.53 31.44 0.67
C VAL A 278 -29.87 30.68 0.65
N THR A 279 -30.89 31.27 0.03
CA THR A 279 -32.24 30.70 -0.08
C THR A 279 -32.30 29.61 -1.14
N ALA A 280 -31.68 29.84 -2.29
CA ALA A 280 -31.60 28.86 -3.38
C ALA A 280 -30.47 27.83 -3.16
N GLY A 281 -29.50 28.13 -2.30
CA GLY A 281 -28.34 27.30 -2.06
C GLY A 281 -27.27 27.37 -3.16
N THR A 282 -27.22 28.50 -3.88
CA THR A 282 -26.35 28.68 -5.04
C THR A 282 -25.41 29.87 -4.89
N CYS A 283 -24.39 29.90 -5.74
CA CYS A 283 -23.50 31.03 -5.99
C CYS A 283 -23.80 31.52 -7.41
N ASP A 284 -24.28 32.75 -7.52
CA ASP A 284 -24.82 33.29 -8.77
C ASP A 284 -23.88 34.35 -9.37
N LYS A 285 -23.66 34.30 -10.69
CA LYS A 285 -22.90 35.31 -11.44
C LYS A 285 -23.29 35.30 -12.92
N ASP A 286 -23.60 36.46 -13.50
CA ASP A 286 -23.82 36.66 -14.94
C ASP A 286 -24.78 35.61 -15.58
N GLY A 287 -25.85 35.24 -14.86
CA GLY A 287 -26.84 34.25 -15.32
C GLY A 287 -26.43 32.78 -15.15
N MET A 288 -25.28 32.49 -14.55
CA MET A 288 -24.86 31.16 -14.13
C MET A 288 -25.07 30.97 -12.63
N SER A 289 -25.59 29.80 -12.24
CA SER A 289 -25.78 29.40 -10.84
C SER A 289 -25.07 28.07 -10.59
N VAL A 290 -24.16 28.06 -9.61
CA VAL A 290 -23.47 26.84 -9.15
C VAL A 290 -23.84 26.54 -7.70
N PRO A 291 -23.86 25.27 -7.26
CA PRO A 291 -24.12 24.96 -5.86
C PRO A 291 -23.03 25.55 -4.94
N ARG A 292 -23.45 26.09 -3.80
CA ARG A 292 -22.51 26.58 -2.77
C ARG A 292 -21.79 25.44 -2.05
N PHE A 293 -20.58 25.71 -1.58
CA PHE A 293 -19.83 24.76 -0.77
C PHE A 293 -20.27 24.85 0.69
N LEU A 294 -20.61 23.73 1.32
CA LEU A 294 -20.93 23.67 2.75
C LEU A 294 -19.65 23.56 3.56
N LEU A 295 -19.51 24.46 4.53
CA LEU A 295 -18.41 24.49 5.48
C LEU A 295 -18.63 23.40 6.53
N VAL A 296 -17.60 22.58 6.77
CA VAL A 296 -17.58 21.46 7.74
C VAL A 296 -16.47 21.69 8.74
#